data_AF-Q7YX22-F1
#
_entry.id   AF-Q7YX22-F1
#
_cell.length_a   1.000
_cell.length_b   1.000
_cell.length_c   1.000
_cell.angle_alpha   90.00
_cell.angle_beta   90.00
_cell.angle_gamma   90.00
#
_symmetry.space_group_name_H-M   'P 1'
#
loop_
_entity.id
_entity.type
_entity.pdbx_description
1 polymer ?
#
loop_
_entity_poly.entity_id
_entity_poly.type
_entity_poly.pdbx_seq_one_letter_code
_entity_poly.pdbx_strand_id
1 'polypeptide(L)'
;MYEPPRQVLDYRHIEQINTVIFHFRELSRQVTMQLGVVPSSVIAELRGLNQRIVHAIELIEGDTVRNERAPFEAKLEFYHQEYEEIKVLFNELESILNNSPSLSMQ
;
A
#
# COMPACT_ATOMS: atom_id res chain seq x y z
N MET A 1 -28.20 -12.84 21.58
CA MET A 1 -26.77 -13.06 21.25
C MET A 1 -26.00 -11.94 21.90
N TYR A 2 -24.99 -12.25 22.73
CA TYR A 2 -24.12 -11.22 23.31
C TYR A 2 -23.21 -10.72 22.19
N GLU A 3 -23.40 -9.47 21.74
CA GLU A 3 -22.43 -8.88 20.82
C GLU A 3 -21.16 -8.58 21.61
N PRO A 4 -19.99 -9.07 21.17
CA PRO A 4 -18.74 -8.65 21.78
C PRO A 4 -18.63 -7.12 21.67
N PRO A 5 -18.16 -6.44 22.73
CA PRO A 5 -18.00 -5.00 22.71
C PRO A 5 -17.06 -4.60 21.56
N ARG A 6 -17.37 -3.50 20.88
CA ARG A 6 -16.45 -2.91 19.90
C ARG A 6 -15.12 -2.65 20.60
N GLN A 7 -14.02 -3.08 20.00
CA GLN A 7 -12.69 -2.67 20.47
C GLN A 7 -12.64 -1.15 20.39
N VAL A 8 -12.13 -0.46 21.41
CA VAL A 8 -11.91 0.98 21.33
C VAL A 8 -10.46 1.17 20.94
N LEU A 9 -10.22 1.78 19.78
CA LEU A 9 -8.86 2.18 19.40
C LEU A 9 -8.34 3.18 20.43
N ASP A 10 -7.13 2.96 20.91
CA ASP A 10 -6.43 3.89 21.79
C ASP A 10 -5.39 4.66 20.96
N TYR A 11 -4.64 5.54 21.62
CA TYR A 11 -3.61 6.33 20.96
C TYR A 11 -2.54 5.45 20.26
N ARG A 12 -2.18 4.30 20.85
CA ARG A 12 -1.16 3.40 20.27
C ARG A 12 -1.68 2.74 19.01
N HIS A 13 -2.93 2.29 19.02
CA HIS A 13 -3.59 1.74 17.85
C HIS A 13 -3.61 2.77 16.70
N ILE A 14 -3.96 4.02 17.00
CA ILE A 14 -4.00 5.12 16.03
C ILE A 14 -2.59 5.43 15.49
N GLU A 15 -1.58 5.45 16.34
CA GLU A 15 -0.18 5.66 15.93
C GLU A 15 0.34 4.57 14.98
N GLN A 16 0.02 3.31 15.27
CA GLN A 16 0.37 2.17 14.41
C GLN A 16 -0.32 2.26 13.05
N ILE A 17 -1.62 2.56 13.03
CA ILE A 17 -2.37 2.81 11.78
C ILE A 17 -1.71 3.92 10.96
N ASN A 18 -1.44 5.06 11.59
CA ASN A 18 -0.84 6.21 10.91
C ASN A 18 0.54 5.90 10.34
N THR A 19 1.32 5.08 11.05
CA THR A 19 2.64 4.61 10.58
C THR A 19 2.51 3.75 9.32
N VAL A 20 1.55 2.83 9.29
CA VAL A 20 1.28 2.00 8.10
C VAL A 20 0.81 2.86 6.92
N ILE A 21 -0.14 3.77 7.15
CA ILE A 21 -0.62 4.71 6.10
C ILE A 21 0.55 5.56 5.57
N PHE A 22 1.45 6.02 6.44
CA PHE A 22 2.62 6.77 6.03
C PHE A 22 3.51 5.98 5.07
N HIS A 23 3.81 4.71 5.38
CA HIS A 23 4.59 3.84 4.48
C HIS A 23 3.89 3.61 3.13
N PHE A 24 2.57 3.39 3.12
CA PHE A 24 1.81 3.31 1.88
C PHE A 24 1.91 4.59 1.04
N ARG A 25 1.78 5.76 1.65
CA ARG A 25 1.91 7.06 0.95
C ARG A 25 3.32 7.28 0.42
N GLU A 26 4.34 6.86 1.16
CA GLU A 26 5.72 6.92 0.69
C GLU A 26 5.93 6.01 -0.53
N LEU A 27 5.42 4.78 -0.48
CA LEU A 27 5.50 3.84 -1.60
C LEU A 27 4.73 4.36 -2.83
N SER A 28 3.53 4.93 -2.63
CA SER A 28 2.76 5.58 -3.70
C SER A 28 3.56 6.70 -4.39
N ARG A 29 4.28 7.51 -3.60
CA ARG A 29 5.16 8.55 -4.14
C ARG A 29 6.28 7.95 -4.99
N GLN A 30 6.93 6.87 -4.52
CA GLN A 30 7.99 6.18 -5.27
C GLN A 30 7.47 5.61 -6.60
N VAL A 31 6.33 4.90 -6.56
CA VAL A 31 5.65 4.38 -7.76
C VAL A 31 5.33 5.51 -8.74
N THR A 32 4.83 6.63 -8.24
CA THR A 32 4.48 7.79 -9.07
C THR A 32 5.72 8.43 -9.72
N MET A 33 6.85 8.49 -9.02
CA MET A 33 8.11 8.99 -9.59
C MET A 33 8.57 8.14 -10.78
N GLN A 34 8.35 6.82 -10.73
CA GLN A 34 8.69 5.94 -11.84
C GLN A 34 7.79 6.13 -13.07
N LEU A 35 6.57 6.67 -12.94
CA LEU A 35 5.68 6.89 -14.09
C LEU A 35 6.23 7.88 -15.13
N GLY A 36 7.17 8.74 -14.76
CA GLY A 36 7.75 9.75 -15.65
C GLY A 36 8.85 9.25 -16.59
N VAL A 37 9.34 8.01 -16.43
CA VAL A 37 10.67 7.59 -16.93
C VAL A 37 10.61 6.32 -17.82
N VAL A 38 9.54 5.97 -18.57
CA VAL A 38 9.39 4.53 -18.94
C VAL A 38 8.60 4.20 -20.24
N PRO A 39 8.88 3.03 -20.89
CA PRO A 39 7.99 2.33 -21.84
C PRO A 39 6.58 1.98 -21.33
N SER A 40 5.62 1.91 -22.28
CA SER A 40 4.17 1.85 -22.01
C SER A 40 3.65 0.64 -21.21
N SER A 41 4.28 -0.53 -21.30
CA SER A 41 3.79 -1.75 -20.64
C SER A 41 3.88 -1.65 -19.11
N VAL A 42 5.02 -1.20 -18.58
CA VAL A 42 5.23 -1.08 -17.14
C VAL A 42 4.44 0.09 -16.54
N ILE A 43 4.11 1.12 -17.33
CA ILE A 43 3.27 2.23 -16.89
C ILE A 43 1.89 1.73 -16.44
N ALA A 44 1.28 0.79 -17.17
CA ALA A 44 -0.03 0.26 -16.80
C ALA A 44 0.03 -0.48 -15.46
N GLU A 45 1.09 -1.28 -15.25
CA GLU A 45 1.31 -2.03 -14.02
C GLU A 45 1.60 -1.10 -12.83
N LEU A 46 2.45 -0.08 -13.01
CA LEU A 46 2.72 0.94 -11.98
C LEU A 46 1.46 1.74 -11.63
N ARG A 47 0.62 2.09 -12.61
CA ARG A 47 -0.67 2.75 -12.34
C ARG A 47 -1.62 1.84 -11.55
N GLY A 48 -1.70 0.56 -11.93
CA GLY A 48 -2.48 -0.43 -11.19
C GLY A 48 -1.98 -0.60 -9.76
N LEU A 49 -0.65 -0.64 -9.57
CA LEU A 49 -0.03 -0.71 -8.25
C LEU A 49 -0.36 0.53 -7.40
N ASN A 50 -0.32 1.72 -7.99
CA ASN A 50 -0.70 2.95 -7.29
C ASN A 50 -2.18 2.96 -6.89
N GLN A 51 -3.08 2.45 -7.75
CA GLN A 51 -4.49 2.30 -7.41
C GLN A 51 -4.71 1.31 -6.27
N ARG A 52 -3.96 0.18 -6.24
CA ARG A 52 -4.00 -0.78 -5.14
C ARG A 52 -3.56 -0.12 -3.82
N ILE A 53 -2.51 0.70 -3.85
CA ILE A 53 -2.06 1.46 -2.68
C ILE A 53 -3.15 2.42 -2.18
N VAL A 54 -3.77 3.20 -3.07
CA VAL A 54 -4.85 4.12 -2.69
C VAL A 54 -6.01 3.36 -2.07
N HIS A 55 -6.41 2.22 -2.68
CA HIS A 55 -7.47 1.38 -2.14
C HIS A 55 -7.15 0.82 -0.76
N ALA A 56 -5.91 0.38 -0.53
CA ALA A 56 -5.45 -0.09 0.77
C ALA A 56 -5.54 1.01 1.84
N ILE A 57 -5.14 2.25 1.51
CA ILE A 57 -5.27 3.41 2.41
C ILE A 57 -6.75 3.66 2.73
N GLU A 58 -7.63 3.69 1.73
CA GLU A 58 -9.07 3.89 1.93
C GLU A 58 -9.69 2.82 2.84
N LEU A 59 -9.26 1.57 2.70
CA LEU A 59 -9.69 0.46 3.55
C LEU A 59 -9.26 0.68 5.01
N ILE A 60 -8.00 1.05 5.24
CA ILE A 60 -7.47 1.33 6.59
C ILE A 60 -8.20 2.51 7.23
N GLU A 61 -8.39 3.61 6.48
CA GLU A 61 -9.10 4.79 6.96
C GLU A 61 -10.57 4.46 7.28
N GLY A 62 -11.24 3.69 6.42
CA GLY A 62 -12.60 3.21 6.64
C GLY A 62 -12.73 2.34 7.90
N ASP A 63 -11.79 1.42 8.11
CA ASP A 63 -11.76 0.53 9.26
C ASP A 63 -11.52 1.28 10.58
N THR A 64 -10.66 2.30 10.53
CA THR A 64 -10.38 3.19 11.67
C THR A 64 -11.63 3.98 12.07
N VAL A 65 -12.37 4.51 11.09
CA VAL A 65 -13.62 5.27 11.34
C VAL A 65 -14.72 4.38 11.89
N ARG A 66 -14.90 3.19 11.30
CA ARG A 66 -15.96 2.27 11.71
C ARG A 66 -15.71 1.62 13.05
N ASN A 67 -14.45 1.57 13.48
CA ASN A 67 -14.03 0.89 14.70
C ASN A 67 -14.60 -0.54 14.73
N GLU A 68 -14.34 -1.28 13.65
CA GLU A 68 -14.98 -2.55 13.36
C GLU A 68 -14.62 -3.66 14.37
N ARG A 69 -15.38 -4.76 14.33
CA ARG A 69 -15.35 -5.84 15.33
C ARG A 69 -14.10 -6.73 15.30
N ALA A 70 -13.37 -6.77 14.18
CA ALA A 70 -12.20 -7.65 14.10
C ALA A 70 -11.11 -7.14 15.06
N PRO A 71 -10.33 -8.04 15.68
CA PRO A 71 -9.21 -7.62 16.52
C PRO A 71 -8.29 -6.69 15.75
N PHE A 72 -7.96 -5.56 16.35
CA PHE A 72 -7.05 -4.56 15.79
C PHE A 72 -5.76 -5.20 15.30
N GLU A 73 -5.22 -6.15 16.06
CA GLU A 73 -3.97 -6.85 15.76
C GLU A 73 -4.06 -7.63 14.45
N ALA A 74 -5.20 -8.31 14.19
CA ALA A 74 -5.42 -9.06 12.95
C ALA A 74 -5.55 -8.12 11.74
N LYS A 75 -6.19 -6.95 11.91
CA LYS A 75 -6.27 -5.93 10.85
C LYS A 75 -4.90 -5.32 10.57
N LEU A 76 -4.15 -4.99 11.62
CA LEU A 76 -2.82 -4.44 11.51
C LEU A 76 -1.87 -5.40 10.79
N GLU A 77 -1.90 -6.69 11.15
CA GLU A 77 -1.14 -7.73 10.47
C GLU A 77 -1.51 -7.85 8.98
N PHE A 78 -2.81 -7.84 8.66
CA PHE A 78 -3.29 -7.83 7.28
C PHE A 78 -2.73 -6.63 6.48
N TYR A 79 -2.76 -5.42 7.04
CA TYR A 79 -2.22 -4.25 6.34
C TYR A 79 -0.70 -4.29 6.17
N HIS A 80 0.02 -4.87 7.13
CA HIS A 80 1.46 -5.09 6.99
C HIS A 80 1.77 -6.08 5.87
N GLN A 81 1.01 -7.18 5.77
CA GLN A 81 1.17 -8.16 4.69
C GLN A 81 0.89 -7.52 3.33
N GLU A 82 -0.21 -6.79 3.22
CA GLU A 82 -0.60 -6.08 1.99
C GLU A 82 0.49 -5.07 1.56
N TYR A 83 1.07 -4.35 2.52
CA TYR A 83 2.18 -3.43 2.25
C TYR A 83 3.42 -4.16 1.71
N GLU A 84 3.83 -5.26 2.34
CA GLU A 84 5.00 -6.02 1.91
C GLU A 84 4.78 -6.65 0.52
N GLU A 85 3.58 -7.15 0.22
CA GLU A 85 3.25 -7.65 -1.12
C GLU A 85 3.39 -6.56 -2.19
N ILE A 86 2.82 -5.37 -1.95
CA ILE A 86 2.88 -4.25 -2.89
C ILE A 86 4.33 -3.79 -3.06
N LYS A 87 5.12 -3.80 -1.99
CA LYS A 87 6.54 -3.44 -2.04
C LYS A 87 7.37 -4.44 -2.85
N VAL A 88 7.10 -5.75 -2.73
CA VAL A 88 7.74 -6.77 -3.57
C VAL A 88 7.42 -6.53 -5.04
N LEU A 89 6.14 -6.33 -5.36
CA LEU A 89 5.72 -6.03 -6.74
C LEU A 89 6.37 -4.76 -7.28
N PHE A 90 6.49 -3.70 -6.46
CA PHE A 90 7.18 -2.48 -6.87
C PHE A 90 8.64 -2.75 -7.23
N ASN A 91 9.37 -3.49 -6.40
CA ASN A 91 10.77 -3.82 -6.65
C ASN A 91 10.95 -4.66 -7.92
N GLU A 92 10.01 -5.56 -8.23
CA GLU A 92 10.00 -6.32 -9.48
C GLU A 92 9.83 -5.41 -10.69
N LEU A 93 8.86 -4.49 -10.66
CA LEU A 93 8.64 -3.51 -11.73
C LEU A 93 9.83 -2.56 -11.90
N GLU A 94 10.42 -2.10 -10.80
CA GLU A 94 11.62 -1.27 -10.81
C GLU A 94 12.83 -2.01 -11.39
N SER A 95 12.96 -3.31 -11.09
CA SER A 95 13.99 -4.16 -11.71
C SER A 95 13.81 -4.27 -13.22
N ILE A 96 12.57 -4.40 -13.72
CA ILE A 96 12.27 -4.43 -15.16
C ILE A 96 12.63 -3.11 -15.82
N LEU A 97 12.36 -1.98 -15.16
CA LEU A 97 12.73 -0.63 -15.61
C LEU A 97 14.23 -0.46 -15.75
N ASN A 98 14.98 -0.84 -14.72
CA ASN A 98 16.44 -0.64 -14.68
C ASN A 98 17.22 -1.67 -15.52
N ASN A 99 16.64 -2.85 -15.75
CA ASN A 99 17.21 -3.87 -16.63
C ASN A 99 16.69 -3.80 -18.07
N SER A 100 15.67 -2.96 -18.34
CA SER A 100 15.32 -2.65 -19.72
C SER A 100 16.55 -2.06 -20.37
N PRO A 101 17.09 -2.65 -21.45
CA PRO A 101 18.17 -2.01 -22.17
C PRO A 101 17.65 -0.63 -22.52
N SER A 102 18.29 0.40 -21.96
CA SER A 102 18.12 1.74 -22.45
C SER A 102 18.19 1.61 -23.96
N LEU A 103 17.20 2.20 -24.66
CA LEU A 103 17.26 2.47 -26.08
C LEU A 103 18.47 3.40 -26.30
N SER A 104 19.64 2.82 -26.14
CA SER A 104 20.91 3.21 -26.66
C SER A 104 20.94 2.53 -28.02
N MET A 105 21.08 3.36 -29.05
CA MET A 105 21.17 2.98 -30.46
C MET A 105 19.81 2.85 -31.17
N GLN A 106 19.28 3.96 -31.67
CA GLN A 106 19.47 4.36 -33.08
C GLN A 106 18.98 5.78 -33.34
#